data_AF-A0A257RTE2-F1
#
_entry.id   AF-A0A257RTE2-F1
#
_cell.length_a   1.000
_cell.length_b   1.000
_cell.length_c   1.000
_cell.angle_alpha   90.00
_cell.angle_beta   90.00
_cell.angle_gamma   90.00
#
_symmetry.space_group_name_H-M   'P 1'
#
loop_
_entity.id
_entity.type
_entity.pdbx_description
1 polymer ?
#
loop_
_entity_poly.entity_id
_entity_poly.type
_entity_poly.pdbx_seq_one_letter_code
_entity_poly.pdbx_strand_id
1 'polypeptide(L)'
;MVSTRPVYRPPAPPRSHRHPKRVYWRRRAIALLSVVTLVVFSYLGITLVMALTNPSFGVSSMARIAEWGREHGIGSFVTWAETEYYKMNPPAKGGKPQLRAFGSGPTALHIPKGNHLPPPATIPSPAGKPLPGEGVWHVAGRTTANGTPTIYEAFVRPNAVNTSYVVGVAWMDPTLLRAQLYSGSQIPGGGPYRYSAPITPANSTNLVAAFNAGFRMSDAHGGYFTQGKMIIPLRVGAASVVVFKDGTMTVGAWGQNGLTMSNQIESVRQNLDLIVQNGKPVPGLDAANALKWGATLGGTFNVWRSGLGVTKDGAILYVGGPSLSIADLANVLVRAGAVRAMELDINTDWVQYTTYTGKIGAPVNGANGTNLLSGVNGSANQMIGNPGRFFANWWVRDFYTMSLRPSQMKSATASKSSAATSSTSAG
;
A
#
# COMPACT_ATOMS: atom_id res chain seq x y z
N MET A 1 -92.75 48.05 -42.70
CA MET A 1 -92.19 46.88 -41.99
C MET A 1 -90.75 46.69 -42.45
N VAL A 2 -89.80 46.89 -41.54
CA VAL A 2 -88.35 46.81 -41.79
C VAL A 2 -87.93 45.35 -41.72
N SER A 3 -87.30 44.81 -42.77
CA SER A 3 -86.65 43.50 -42.75
C SER A 3 -85.13 43.71 -42.85
N THR A 4 -84.48 43.79 -41.69
CA THR A 4 -83.01 43.82 -41.58
C THR A 4 -82.50 42.39 -41.50
N ARG A 5 -81.77 41.94 -42.52
CA ARG A 5 -81.02 40.67 -42.48
C ARG A 5 -79.95 40.72 -41.38
N PRO A 6 -79.76 39.66 -40.58
CA PRO A 6 -78.69 39.62 -39.60
C PRO A 6 -77.32 39.57 -40.29
N VAL A 7 -76.44 40.47 -39.87
CA VAL A 7 -75.04 40.54 -40.33
C VAL A 7 -74.28 39.31 -39.85
N TYR A 8 -73.71 38.54 -40.77
CA TYR A 8 -72.82 37.43 -40.44
C TYR A 8 -71.57 37.94 -39.70
N ARG A 9 -71.42 37.58 -38.42
CA ARG A 9 -70.20 37.79 -37.65
C ARG A 9 -69.34 36.53 -37.73
N PRO A 10 -68.13 36.58 -38.29
CA PRO A 10 -67.20 35.46 -38.20
C PRO A 10 -66.88 35.15 -36.72
N PRO A 11 -66.70 33.88 -36.34
CA PRO A 11 -66.35 33.51 -34.97
C PRO A 11 -65.04 34.21 -34.57
N ALA A 12 -65.05 34.83 -33.39
CA ALA A 12 -63.87 35.51 -32.86
C ALA A 12 -62.69 34.52 -32.76
N PRO A 13 -61.47 34.89 -33.20
CA PRO A 13 -60.32 34.01 -33.11
C PRO A 13 -60.08 33.59 -31.65
N PRO A 14 -59.70 32.33 -31.39
CA PRO A 14 -59.51 31.85 -30.03
C PRO A 14 -58.45 32.70 -29.32
N ARG A 15 -58.81 33.27 -28.16
CA ARG A 15 -57.89 34.07 -27.34
C ARG A 15 -56.71 33.20 -26.90
N SER A 16 -55.52 33.42 -27.46
CA SER A 16 -54.31 32.73 -27.01
C SER A 16 -54.09 33.04 -25.53
N HIS A 17 -54.36 32.09 -24.64
CA HIS A 17 -53.99 32.21 -23.24
C HIS A 17 -52.46 32.07 -23.14
N ARG A 18 -51.75 33.18 -23.33
CA ARG A 18 -50.31 33.22 -23.06
C ARG A 18 -50.14 32.93 -21.58
N HIS A 19 -49.56 31.78 -21.25
CA HIS A 19 -49.24 31.43 -19.88
C HIS A 19 -48.44 32.58 -19.24
N PRO A 20 -48.66 32.89 -17.95
CA PRO A 20 -47.93 33.94 -17.26
C PRO A 20 -46.43 33.74 -17.46
N LYS A 21 -45.66 34.82 -17.70
CA LYS A 21 -44.20 34.75 -17.91
C LYS A 21 -43.49 33.89 -16.85
N ARG A 22 -43.99 33.91 -15.61
CA ARG A 22 -43.54 33.07 -14.49
C ARG A 22 -43.66 31.56 -14.74
N VAL A 23 -44.76 31.09 -15.34
CA VAL A 23 -44.97 29.67 -15.67
C VAL A 23 -44.04 29.23 -16.80
N TYR A 24 -43.83 30.09 -17.79
CA TYR A 24 -42.88 29.84 -18.89
C TYR A 24 -41.44 29.72 -18.39
N TRP A 25 -40.98 30.67 -17.57
CA TRP A 25 -39.65 30.62 -16.96
C TRP A 25 -39.48 29.43 -16.01
N ARG A 26 -40.51 29.09 -15.22
CA ARG A 26 -40.50 27.89 -14.36
C ARG A 26 -40.37 26.60 -15.17
N ARG A 27 -41.11 26.44 -16.27
CA ARG A 27 -41.00 25.24 -17.13
C ARG A 27 -39.62 25.12 -17.77
N ARG A 28 -39.04 26.24 -18.22
CA ARG A 28 -37.67 26.25 -18.75
C ARG A 28 -36.62 25.97 -17.67
N ALA A 29 -36.79 26.51 -16.46
CA ALA A 29 -35.91 26.21 -15.35
C ALA A 29 -35.97 24.72 -14.96
N ILE A 30 -37.17 24.13 -14.91
CA ILE A 30 -37.36 22.69 -14.65
C ILE A 30 -36.72 21.87 -15.77
N ALA A 31 -36.99 22.19 -17.04
CA ALA A 31 -36.40 21.47 -18.17
C ALA A 31 -34.87 21.56 -18.18
N LEU A 32 -34.30 22.74 -17.92
CA LEU A 32 -32.86 22.93 -17.80
C LEU A 32 -32.29 22.12 -16.64
N LEU A 33 -32.92 22.17 -15.46
CA LEU A 33 -32.50 21.39 -14.29
C LEU A 33 -32.55 19.90 -14.59
N SER A 34 -33.59 19.40 -15.26
CA SER A 34 -33.71 18.00 -15.68
C SER A 34 -32.62 17.60 -16.66
N VAL A 35 -32.30 18.43 -17.65
CA VAL A 35 -31.21 18.16 -18.61
C VAL A 35 -29.86 18.14 -17.90
N VAL A 36 -29.57 19.14 -17.05
CA VAL A 36 -28.34 19.20 -16.26
C VAL A 36 -28.23 17.97 -15.35
N THR A 37 -29.33 17.58 -14.71
CA THR A 37 -29.41 16.39 -13.86
C THR A 37 -29.06 15.15 -14.69
N LEU A 38 -29.73 14.95 -15.83
CA LEU A 38 -29.50 13.81 -16.70
C LEU A 38 -28.04 13.76 -17.18
N VAL A 39 -27.46 14.88 -17.61
CA VAL A 39 -26.06 14.96 -18.04
C VAL A 39 -25.10 14.59 -16.90
N VAL A 40 -25.31 15.14 -15.70
CA VAL A 40 -24.46 14.85 -14.54
C VAL A 40 -24.57 13.38 -14.13
N PHE A 41 -25.78 12.82 -14.04
CA PHE A 41 -25.96 11.41 -13.68
C PHE A 41 -25.46 10.46 -14.77
N SER A 42 -25.63 10.80 -16.05
CA SER A 42 -25.05 10.03 -17.16
C SER A 42 -23.52 10.06 -17.10
N TYR A 43 -22.90 11.22 -16.86
CA TYR A 43 -21.46 11.34 -16.70
C TYR A 43 -20.94 10.50 -15.52
N LEU A 44 -21.58 10.59 -14.35
CA LEU A 44 -21.22 9.78 -13.18
C LEU A 44 -21.41 8.28 -13.44
N GLY A 45 -22.50 7.88 -14.10
CA GLY A 45 -22.76 6.49 -14.45
C GLY A 45 -21.72 5.92 -15.42
N ILE A 46 -21.37 6.66 -16.47
CA ILE A 46 -20.36 6.25 -17.46
C ILE A 46 -18.98 6.13 -16.79
N THR A 47 -18.57 7.12 -16.00
CA THR A 47 -17.26 7.09 -15.30
C THR A 47 -17.18 5.99 -14.25
N LEU A 48 -18.28 5.67 -13.55
CA LEU A 48 -18.34 4.55 -12.62
C LEU A 48 -18.18 3.21 -13.34
N VAL A 49 -18.83 3.00 -14.48
CA VAL A 49 -18.66 1.78 -15.29
C VAL A 49 -17.20 1.63 -15.76
N MET A 50 -16.59 2.73 -16.20
CA MET A 50 -15.16 2.73 -16.55
C MET A 50 -14.28 2.40 -15.34
N ALA A 51 -14.55 2.95 -14.16
CA ALA A 51 -13.79 2.63 -12.95
C ALA A 51 -13.96 1.16 -12.52
N LEU A 52 -15.18 0.62 -12.60
CA LEU A 52 -15.48 -0.78 -12.29
C LEU A 52 -14.77 -1.77 -13.21
N THR A 53 -14.34 -1.35 -14.39
CA THR A 53 -13.58 -2.17 -15.34
C THR A 53 -12.07 -1.87 -15.32
N ASN A 54 -11.64 -0.84 -14.59
CA ASN A 54 -10.24 -0.44 -14.54
C ASN A 54 -9.51 -1.09 -13.34
N PRO A 55 -8.57 -2.02 -13.57
CA PRO A 55 -7.83 -2.68 -12.49
C PRO A 55 -6.91 -1.74 -11.70
N SER A 56 -6.61 -0.55 -12.22
CA SER A 56 -5.82 0.48 -11.53
C SER A 56 -6.51 1.02 -10.28
N PHE A 57 -7.85 0.93 -10.23
CA PHE A 57 -8.67 1.39 -9.10
C PHE A 57 -8.85 0.32 -8.00
N GLY A 58 -8.29 -0.88 -8.20
CA GLY A 58 -8.38 -1.98 -7.26
C GLY A 58 -8.64 -3.32 -7.94
N VAL A 59 -8.36 -4.39 -7.20
CA VAL A 59 -8.65 -5.76 -7.59
C VAL A 59 -10.08 -6.16 -7.20
N SER A 60 -10.68 -5.53 -6.19
CA SER A 60 -12.07 -5.72 -5.77
C SER A 60 -13.01 -4.64 -6.31
N SER A 61 -14.27 -4.99 -6.56
CA SER A 61 -15.29 -4.02 -7.02
C SER A 61 -15.52 -2.92 -6.00
N MET A 62 -15.46 -3.25 -4.70
CA MET A 62 -15.61 -2.27 -3.62
C MET A 62 -14.49 -1.25 -3.61
N ALA A 63 -13.24 -1.69 -3.80
CA ALA A 63 -12.12 -0.76 -3.95
C ALA A 63 -12.31 0.15 -5.17
N ARG A 64 -12.74 -0.41 -6.31
CA ARG A 64 -12.97 0.39 -7.52
C ARG A 64 -14.02 1.48 -7.34
N ILE A 65 -15.13 1.16 -6.67
CA ILE A 65 -16.19 2.13 -6.33
C ILE A 65 -15.65 3.19 -5.36
N ALA A 66 -14.91 2.76 -4.34
CA ALA A 66 -14.38 3.65 -3.33
C ALA A 66 -13.37 4.65 -3.91
N GLU A 67 -12.44 4.18 -4.74
CA GLU A 67 -11.46 5.04 -5.42
C GLU A 67 -12.12 5.99 -6.42
N TRP A 68 -13.11 5.51 -7.20
CA TRP A 68 -13.89 6.37 -8.08
C TRP A 68 -14.61 7.48 -7.30
N GLY A 69 -15.25 7.13 -6.18
CA GLY A 69 -15.96 8.10 -5.36
C GLY A 69 -15.03 9.14 -4.74
N ARG A 70 -13.82 8.74 -4.30
CA ARG A 70 -12.81 9.67 -3.80
C ARG A 70 -12.33 10.65 -4.88
N GLU A 71 -12.17 10.19 -6.12
CA GLU A 71 -11.77 11.05 -7.25
C GLU A 71 -12.86 12.04 -7.69
N HIS A 72 -14.14 11.71 -7.47
CA HIS A 72 -15.28 12.55 -7.85
C HIS A 72 -15.79 13.46 -6.72
N GLY A 73 -15.00 13.63 -5.65
CA GLY A 73 -15.35 14.51 -4.52
C GLY A 73 -16.48 14.00 -3.62
N ILE A 74 -16.91 12.73 -3.79
CA ILE A 74 -17.90 12.06 -2.94
C ILE A 74 -17.24 11.14 -1.90
N GLY A 75 -15.95 11.35 -1.62
CA GLY A 75 -15.17 10.56 -0.67
C GLY A 75 -15.77 10.53 0.74
N SER A 76 -16.42 11.60 1.20
CA SER A 76 -17.13 11.63 2.49
C SER A 76 -18.31 10.65 2.55
N PHE A 77 -19.04 10.45 1.44
CA PHE A 77 -20.10 9.46 1.34
C PHE A 77 -19.54 8.04 1.29
N VAL A 78 -18.42 7.82 0.59
CA VAL A 78 -17.70 6.54 0.61
C VAL A 78 -17.28 6.19 2.04
N THR A 79 -16.66 7.14 2.76
CA THR A 79 -16.28 6.96 4.15
C THR A 79 -17.49 6.69 5.05
N TRP A 80 -18.62 7.38 4.85
CA TRP A 80 -19.87 7.08 5.56
C TRP A 80 -20.38 5.66 5.28
N ALA A 81 -20.40 5.23 4.02
CA ALA A 81 -20.84 3.89 3.64
C ALA A 81 -19.91 2.80 4.19
N GLU A 82 -18.60 3.03 4.15
CA GLU A 82 -17.60 2.18 4.81
C GLU A 82 -17.88 2.11 6.33
N THR A 83 -18.18 3.25 6.97
CA THR A 83 -18.54 3.31 8.41
C THR A 83 -19.72 2.39 8.72
N GLU A 84 -20.81 2.55 7.97
CA GLU A 84 -22.05 1.82 8.21
C GLU A 84 -21.85 0.32 7.93
N TYR A 85 -21.13 -0.02 6.86
CA TYR A 85 -20.76 -1.41 6.58
C TYR A 85 -19.95 -2.04 7.71
N TYR A 86 -18.97 -1.33 8.28
CA TYR A 86 -18.17 -1.81 9.41
C TYR A 86 -19.00 -1.99 10.69
N LYS A 87 -19.95 -1.09 10.97
CA LYS A 87 -20.87 -1.24 12.11
C LYS A 87 -21.73 -2.50 11.97
N MET A 88 -22.15 -2.81 10.75
CA MET A 88 -22.94 -4.02 10.46
C MET A 88 -22.10 -5.29 10.42
N ASN A 89 -20.81 -5.19 10.07
CA ASN A 89 -19.90 -6.33 9.88
C ASN A 89 -18.58 -6.14 10.67
N PRO A 90 -18.64 -6.06 12.01
CA PRO A 90 -17.43 -5.90 12.81
C PRO A 90 -16.53 -7.15 12.68
N PRO A 91 -15.20 -6.99 12.71
CA PRO A 91 -14.29 -8.13 12.74
C PRO A 91 -14.61 -9.09 13.89
N ALA A 92 -14.44 -10.38 13.64
CA ALA A 92 -14.74 -11.41 14.62
C ALA A 92 -13.90 -11.19 15.90
N LYS A 93 -14.58 -11.29 17.05
CA LYS A 93 -13.94 -11.33 18.36
C LYS A 93 -13.79 -12.80 18.77
N GLY A 94 -12.60 -13.18 19.22
CA GLY A 94 -12.25 -14.55 19.55
C GLY A 94 -12.03 -15.44 18.31
N GLY A 95 -12.11 -16.75 18.54
CA GLY A 95 -11.89 -17.79 17.52
C GLY A 95 -10.44 -18.25 17.42
N LYS A 96 -10.22 -19.29 16.62
CA LYS A 96 -8.89 -19.85 16.34
C LYS A 96 -8.44 -19.45 14.93
N PRO A 97 -7.16 -19.12 14.73
CA PRO A 97 -6.60 -18.98 13.40
C PRO A 97 -6.79 -20.25 12.57
N GLN A 98 -6.71 -20.12 11.26
CA GLN A 98 -6.71 -21.26 10.35
C GLN A 98 -5.53 -22.20 10.64
N LEU A 99 -5.67 -23.48 10.27
CA LEU A 99 -4.56 -24.43 10.37
C LEU A 99 -3.36 -23.92 9.56
N ARG A 100 -2.15 -24.03 10.13
CA ARG A 100 -0.89 -23.53 9.55
C ARG A 100 -0.86 -22.01 9.31
N ALA A 101 -1.67 -21.24 10.03
CA ALA A 101 -1.66 -19.79 9.90
C ALA A 101 -0.33 -19.13 10.32
N PHE A 102 0.55 -19.87 11.00
CA PHE A 102 1.86 -19.36 11.43
C PHE A 102 3.03 -19.76 10.53
N GLY A 103 2.75 -20.12 9.28
CA GLY A 103 3.78 -20.49 8.32
C GLY A 103 4.28 -21.93 8.48
N SER A 104 5.02 -22.40 7.48
CA SER A 104 5.59 -23.76 7.45
C SER A 104 6.93 -23.84 6.73
N GLY A 105 7.60 -22.70 6.53
CA GLY A 105 8.89 -22.62 5.85
C GLY A 105 10.06 -23.07 6.72
N PRO A 106 11.29 -23.14 6.17
CA PRO A 106 12.49 -23.39 6.96
C PRO A 106 12.69 -22.30 8.02
N THR A 107 12.84 -22.68 9.29
CA THR A 107 13.03 -21.74 10.42
C THR A 107 14.50 -21.44 10.73
N ALA A 108 15.40 -22.27 10.22
CA ALA A 108 16.84 -22.08 10.34
C ALA A 108 17.53 -22.63 9.10
N LEU A 109 18.50 -21.87 8.60
CA LEU A 109 19.50 -22.34 7.64
C LEU A 109 20.87 -22.16 8.28
N HIS A 110 21.85 -22.96 7.86
CA HIS A 110 23.24 -22.71 8.24
C HIS A 110 23.64 -21.36 7.66
N ILE A 111 23.81 -20.37 8.53
CA ILE A 111 24.13 -19.00 8.10
C ILE A 111 25.66 -18.89 8.03
N PRO A 112 26.24 -18.70 6.82
CA PRO A 112 27.67 -18.51 6.70
C PRO A 112 28.09 -17.27 7.50
N LYS A 113 29.21 -17.32 8.22
CA LYS A 113 29.79 -16.13 8.85
C LYS A 113 30.02 -15.05 7.78
N GLY A 114 29.55 -13.84 8.02
CA GLY A 114 29.73 -12.74 7.08
C GLY A 114 29.16 -11.43 7.61
N ASN A 115 29.17 -10.40 6.75
CA ASN A 115 28.62 -9.09 7.04
C ASN A 115 27.10 -9.07 6.79
N HIS A 116 26.34 -9.69 7.70
CA HIS A 116 24.89 -9.68 7.73
C HIS A 116 24.41 -9.48 9.16
N LEU A 117 23.18 -8.99 9.32
CA LEU A 117 22.57 -8.85 10.63
C LEU A 117 22.30 -10.23 11.25
N PRO A 118 22.30 -10.34 12.60
CA PRO A 118 21.91 -11.58 13.24
C PRO A 118 20.43 -11.90 12.94
N PRO A 119 20.04 -13.18 12.92
CA PRO A 119 18.63 -13.54 12.76
C PRO A 119 17.75 -12.86 13.82
N PRO A 120 16.53 -12.42 13.45
CA PRO A 120 15.63 -11.78 14.39
C PRO A 120 15.18 -12.76 15.48
N ALA A 121 14.99 -12.24 16.70
CA ALA A 121 14.41 -12.99 17.80
C ALA A 121 12.89 -13.22 17.55
N THR A 122 12.36 -14.33 18.07
CA THR A 122 10.93 -14.67 17.99
C THR A 122 10.05 -13.51 18.48
N ILE A 123 9.00 -13.20 17.72
CA ILE A 123 8.08 -12.11 18.06
C ILE A 123 7.19 -12.53 19.23
N PRO A 124 7.17 -11.79 20.35
CA PRO A 124 6.24 -12.07 21.45
C PRO A 124 4.78 -11.87 21.01
N SER A 125 3.91 -12.87 21.21
CA SER A 125 2.51 -12.78 20.76
C SER A 125 1.77 -11.57 21.35
N PRO A 126 1.16 -10.71 20.51
CA PRO A 126 0.26 -9.65 20.95
C PRO A 126 -0.99 -10.16 21.70
N ALA A 127 -1.36 -11.43 21.51
CA ALA A 127 -2.53 -12.05 22.12
C ALA A 127 -2.24 -12.72 23.48
N GLY A 128 -1.09 -12.43 24.09
CA GLY A 128 -0.67 -13.01 25.37
C GLY A 128 0.03 -14.34 25.18
N LYS A 129 -0.62 -15.45 25.51
CA LYS A 129 -0.02 -16.79 25.40
C LYS A 129 0.17 -17.16 23.93
N PRO A 130 1.41 -17.44 23.47
CA PRO A 130 1.66 -17.80 22.07
C PRO A 130 1.06 -19.17 21.72
N LEU A 131 0.57 -19.28 20.49
CA LEU A 131 0.22 -20.56 19.87
C LEU A 131 1.46 -21.23 19.26
N PRO A 132 1.45 -22.55 19.01
CA PRO A 132 2.57 -23.23 18.36
C PRO A 132 2.93 -22.59 17.01
N GLY A 133 4.20 -22.24 16.84
CA GLY A 133 4.73 -21.57 15.64
C GLY A 133 4.48 -20.05 15.59
N GLU A 134 3.65 -19.49 16.47
CA GLU A 134 3.37 -18.06 16.48
C GLU A 134 4.64 -17.23 16.77
N GLY A 135 4.89 -16.23 15.94
CA GLY A 135 6.06 -15.35 16.04
C GLY A 135 7.39 -15.99 15.64
N VAL A 136 7.38 -17.24 15.18
CA VAL A 136 8.58 -17.93 14.66
C VAL A 136 8.88 -17.45 13.25
N TRP A 137 10.15 -17.18 12.98
CA TRP A 137 10.64 -16.69 11.69
C TRP A 137 10.92 -17.84 10.72
N HIS A 138 10.48 -17.66 9.47
CA HIS A 138 10.71 -18.56 8.35
C HIS A 138 11.45 -17.83 7.23
N VAL A 139 12.40 -18.50 6.57
CA VAL A 139 13.12 -17.92 5.43
C VAL A 139 12.15 -17.71 4.26
N ALA A 140 12.22 -16.53 3.63
CA ALA A 140 11.40 -16.18 2.48
C ALA A 140 12.23 -15.49 1.37
N GLY A 141 11.72 -15.55 0.14
CA GLY A 141 12.36 -14.96 -1.03
C GLY A 141 13.71 -15.61 -1.40
N ARG A 142 14.50 -14.90 -2.20
CA ARG A 142 15.84 -15.33 -2.61
C ARG A 142 16.87 -15.21 -1.47
N THR A 143 17.73 -16.21 -1.37
CA THR A 143 18.97 -16.16 -0.60
C THR A 143 20.10 -15.52 -1.43
N THR A 144 21.20 -15.16 -0.78
CA THR A 144 22.44 -14.74 -1.48
C THR A 144 23.07 -15.92 -2.23
N ALA A 145 24.05 -15.65 -3.09
CA ALA A 145 24.79 -16.69 -3.81
C ALA A 145 25.50 -17.69 -2.89
N ASN A 146 25.76 -17.34 -1.63
CA ASN A 146 26.35 -18.21 -0.62
C ASN A 146 25.29 -18.87 0.29
N GLY A 147 24.00 -18.70 0.00
CA GLY A 147 22.90 -19.30 0.76
C GLY A 147 22.44 -18.51 1.99
N THR A 148 23.00 -17.33 2.27
CA THR A 148 22.56 -16.47 3.38
C THR A 148 21.12 -16.00 3.14
N PRO A 149 20.18 -16.21 4.08
CA PRO A 149 18.84 -15.64 4.01
C PRO A 149 18.87 -14.11 4.02
N THR A 150 17.97 -13.49 3.25
CA THR A 150 17.88 -12.02 3.18
C THR A 150 16.58 -11.48 3.77
N ILE A 151 15.53 -12.29 3.77
CA ILE A 151 14.21 -11.98 4.32
C ILE A 151 13.76 -13.15 5.20
N TYR A 152 13.17 -12.80 6.34
CA TYR A 152 12.43 -13.72 7.18
C TYR A 152 10.99 -13.24 7.32
N GLU A 153 10.04 -14.17 7.34
CA GLU A 153 8.63 -13.91 7.57
C GLU A 153 8.17 -14.61 8.85
N ALA A 154 7.43 -13.90 9.69
CA ALA A 154 6.78 -14.44 10.88
C ALA A 154 5.33 -14.00 10.92
N PHE A 155 4.53 -14.71 11.72
CA PHE A 155 3.09 -14.53 11.76
C PHE A 155 2.62 -14.49 13.20
N VAL A 156 1.80 -13.50 13.52
CA VAL A 156 1.25 -13.32 14.88
C VAL A 156 -0.22 -12.95 14.81
N ARG A 157 -0.96 -13.23 15.89
CA ARG A 157 -2.29 -12.63 16.05
C ARG A 157 -2.16 -11.12 16.29
N PRO A 158 -3.08 -10.29 15.78
CA PRO A 158 -2.97 -8.83 15.92
C PRO A 158 -3.07 -8.36 17.38
N ASN A 159 -3.97 -8.97 18.15
CA ASN A 159 -4.22 -8.64 19.56
C ASN A 159 -4.96 -9.77 20.27
N ALA A 160 -5.23 -9.60 21.57
CA ALA A 160 -5.94 -10.58 22.40
C ALA A 160 -7.45 -10.69 22.14
N VAL A 161 -8.02 -9.80 21.33
CA VAL A 161 -9.46 -9.74 21.03
C VAL A 161 -9.78 -10.43 19.70
N ASN A 162 -9.04 -10.13 18.63
CA ASN A 162 -9.26 -10.60 17.28
C ASN A 162 -8.44 -11.87 16.98
N THR A 163 -8.60 -12.89 17.82
CA THR A 163 -7.70 -14.05 17.87
C THR A 163 -7.83 -15.04 16.71
N SER A 164 -8.86 -14.92 15.88
CA SER A 164 -9.02 -15.70 14.64
C SER A 164 -8.22 -15.14 13.45
N TYR A 165 -7.69 -13.93 13.57
CA TYR A 165 -6.92 -13.27 12.53
C TYR A 165 -5.41 -13.47 12.72
N VAL A 166 -4.69 -13.36 11.61
CA VAL A 166 -3.22 -13.38 11.62
C VAL A 166 -2.69 -12.25 10.74
N VAL A 167 -1.65 -11.60 11.22
CA VAL A 167 -0.89 -10.57 10.50
C VAL A 167 0.50 -11.12 10.17
N GLY A 168 1.00 -10.74 9.00
CA GLY A 168 2.34 -11.09 8.56
C GLY A 168 3.33 -10.01 8.95
N VAL A 169 4.53 -10.44 9.33
CA VAL A 169 5.69 -9.60 9.60
C VAL A 169 6.83 -10.07 8.72
N ALA A 170 7.45 -9.16 7.98
CA ALA A 170 8.67 -9.44 7.23
C ALA A 170 9.83 -8.63 7.80
N TRP A 171 10.94 -9.31 8.08
CA TRP A 171 12.21 -8.72 8.47
C TRP A 171 13.16 -8.82 7.28
N MET A 172 13.85 -7.73 6.96
CA MET A 172 14.69 -7.59 5.78
C MET A 172 16.06 -7.02 6.16
N ASP A 173 17.13 -7.69 5.72
CA ASP A 173 18.50 -7.26 6.00
C ASP A 173 19.02 -6.24 4.96
N PRO A 174 19.21 -4.95 5.31
CA PRO A 174 19.71 -3.93 4.40
C PRO A 174 21.21 -4.07 4.08
N THR A 175 21.99 -4.90 4.79
CA THR A 175 23.39 -5.16 4.40
C THR A 175 23.48 -6.11 3.21
N LEU A 176 22.41 -6.90 2.98
CA LEU A 176 22.29 -7.85 1.87
C LEU A 176 21.38 -7.31 0.76
N LEU A 177 20.43 -6.45 1.10
CA LEU A 177 19.41 -5.90 0.21
C LEU A 177 19.64 -4.42 -0.06
N ARG A 178 19.19 -3.97 -1.23
CA ARG A 178 19.02 -2.56 -1.57
C ARG A 178 17.56 -2.27 -1.89
N ALA A 179 17.06 -1.17 -1.39
CA ALA A 179 15.73 -0.66 -1.67
C ALA A 179 15.73 0.22 -2.93
N GLN A 180 14.58 0.28 -3.60
CA GLN A 180 14.29 1.25 -4.65
C GLN A 180 12.81 1.63 -4.57
N LEU A 181 12.53 2.94 -4.60
CA LEU A 181 11.17 3.45 -4.79
C LEU A 181 10.83 3.42 -6.28
N TYR A 182 9.72 2.77 -6.62
CA TYR A 182 9.08 2.84 -7.93
C TYR A 182 7.93 3.84 -7.82
N SER A 183 7.99 4.91 -8.60
CA SER A 183 6.98 5.95 -8.62
C SER A 183 5.95 5.67 -9.70
N GLY A 184 4.67 5.75 -9.34
CA GLY A 184 3.55 5.47 -10.21
C GLY A 184 3.05 6.71 -10.97
N SER A 185 2.27 6.47 -12.02
CA SER A 185 1.61 7.51 -12.82
C SER A 185 0.49 8.23 -12.08
N GLN A 186 -0.05 7.63 -11.00
CA GLN A 186 -1.04 8.26 -10.12
C GLN A 186 -0.39 8.74 -8.80
N ILE A 187 0.57 7.99 -8.26
CA ILE A 187 1.27 8.35 -7.02
C ILE A 187 2.77 8.33 -7.27
N PRO A 188 3.47 9.48 -7.20
CA PRO A 188 2.95 10.80 -6.89
C PRO A 188 2.25 11.49 -8.08
N GLY A 189 2.23 10.85 -9.26
CA GLY A 189 1.77 11.49 -10.50
C GLY A 189 2.88 12.26 -11.21
N GLY A 190 2.59 12.84 -12.38
CA GLY A 190 3.56 13.67 -13.12
C GLY A 190 4.74 12.92 -13.78
N GLY A 191 4.59 11.61 -14.00
CA GLY A 191 5.60 10.78 -14.67
C GLY A 191 5.74 11.06 -16.19
N PRO A 192 6.50 10.23 -16.92
CA PRO A 192 7.11 8.97 -16.47
C PRO A 192 8.36 9.18 -15.59
N TYR A 193 8.58 8.21 -14.70
CA TYR A 193 9.74 8.12 -13.82
C TYR A 193 10.69 7.03 -14.31
N ARG A 194 12.01 7.17 -14.06
CA ARG A 194 13.00 6.11 -14.35
C ARG A 194 12.62 4.75 -13.77
N TYR A 195 12.14 4.73 -12.53
CA TYR A 195 11.60 3.55 -11.87
C TYR A 195 10.09 3.71 -11.71
N SER A 196 9.34 2.96 -12.50
CA SER A 196 7.88 2.86 -12.51
C SER A 196 7.49 1.43 -12.84
N ALA A 197 6.27 1.02 -12.51
CA ALA A 197 5.73 -0.22 -13.07
C ALA A 197 5.63 -0.11 -14.61
N PRO A 198 5.77 -1.23 -15.33
CA PRO A 198 6.09 -2.56 -14.82
C PRO A 198 7.57 -2.71 -14.42
N ILE A 199 7.85 -3.52 -13.39
CA ILE A 199 9.23 -3.99 -13.14
C ILE A 199 9.70 -4.73 -14.40
N THR A 200 10.79 -4.24 -15.01
CA THR A 200 11.34 -4.84 -16.22
C THR A 200 12.08 -6.15 -15.92
N PRO A 201 12.21 -7.07 -16.90
CA PRO A 201 13.02 -8.27 -16.73
C PRO A 201 14.45 -7.97 -16.25
N ALA A 202 15.07 -6.91 -16.76
CA ALA A 202 16.41 -6.51 -16.34
C ALA A 202 16.47 -6.14 -14.84
N ASN A 203 15.48 -5.37 -14.36
CA ASN A 203 15.38 -4.96 -12.97
C ASN A 203 14.93 -6.09 -12.03
N SER A 204 14.39 -7.21 -12.56
CA SER A 204 13.94 -8.35 -11.75
C SER A 204 15.00 -9.44 -11.55
N THR A 205 16.15 -9.36 -12.23
CA THR A 205 17.23 -10.36 -12.14
C THR A 205 17.75 -10.60 -10.72
N ASN A 206 17.61 -9.61 -9.84
CA ASN A 206 18.03 -9.68 -8.44
C ASN A 206 16.93 -9.29 -7.44
N LEU A 207 15.68 -9.19 -7.89
CA LEU A 207 14.52 -8.86 -7.04
C LEU A 207 14.29 -9.96 -6.00
N VAL A 208 13.99 -9.56 -4.77
CA VAL A 208 13.69 -10.43 -3.64
C VAL A 208 12.28 -10.17 -3.09
N ALA A 209 11.87 -8.90 -3.00
CA ALA A 209 10.52 -8.54 -2.57
C ALA A 209 10.01 -7.25 -3.22
N ALA A 210 8.69 -7.09 -3.26
CA ALA A 210 8.01 -5.83 -3.57
C ALA A 210 6.82 -5.62 -2.64
N PHE A 211 6.57 -4.38 -2.21
CA PHE A 211 5.50 -4.04 -1.27
C PHE A 211 4.99 -2.61 -1.43
N ASN A 212 3.76 -2.38 -0.98
CA ASN A 212 3.08 -1.08 -1.14
C ASN A 212 3.83 0.08 -0.47
N ALA A 213 3.62 1.29 -0.98
CA ALA A 213 4.01 2.51 -0.30
C ALA A 213 2.85 3.02 0.59
N GLY A 214 2.77 4.33 0.83
CA GLY A 214 1.71 4.90 1.68
C GLY A 214 0.45 5.32 0.92
N PHE A 215 -0.37 6.13 1.59
CA PHE A 215 -1.60 6.71 1.05
C PHE A 215 -1.42 7.47 -0.27
N ARG A 216 -2.55 7.80 -0.92
CA ARG A 216 -2.57 8.85 -1.94
C ARG A 216 -2.00 10.15 -1.38
N MET A 217 -1.36 10.96 -2.22
CA MET A 217 -0.71 12.19 -1.73
C MET A 217 -1.69 13.21 -1.14
N SER A 218 -2.97 13.17 -1.56
CA SER A 218 -4.07 13.93 -0.96
C SER A 218 -4.30 13.60 0.51
N ASP A 219 -4.05 12.35 0.91
CA ASP A 219 -4.34 11.82 2.25
C ASP A 219 -3.06 11.57 3.07
N ALA A 220 -1.90 11.57 2.41
CA ALA A 220 -0.61 11.28 3.03
C ALA A 220 -0.13 12.39 3.97
N HIS A 221 -0.69 13.61 3.88
CA HIS A 221 -0.25 14.79 4.64
C HIS A 221 1.28 14.95 4.67
N GLY A 222 1.92 14.81 3.52
CA GLY A 222 3.38 14.79 3.40
C GLY A 222 3.85 15.04 1.96
N GLY A 223 5.17 15.05 1.78
CA GLY A 223 5.81 15.30 0.50
C GLY A 223 6.39 14.07 -0.18
N TYR A 224 6.96 14.33 -1.36
CA TYR A 224 7.53 13.31 -2.25
C TYR A 224 8.75 13.87 -2.98
N PHE A 225 9.88 13.22 -2.81
CA PHE A 225 11.13 13.51 -3.50
C PHE A 225 11.64 12.25 -4.18
N THR A 226 12.03 12.33 -5.45
CA THR A 226 12.59 11.20 -6.20
C THR A 226 13.38 11.72 -7.39
N GLN A 227 14.45 11.01 -7.80
CA GLN A 227 15.23 11.33 -9.00
C GLN A 227 15.74 12.79 -9.04
N GLY A 228 16.17 13.31 -7.88
CA GLY A 228 16.67 14.67 -7.75
C GLY A 228 15.60 15.76 -7.84
N LYS A 229 14.31 15.40 -7.87
CA LYS A 229 13.19 16.34 -7.99
C LYS A 229 12.31 16.31 -6.75
N MET A 230 12.00 17.49 -6.23
CA MET A 230 10.96 17.67 -5.22
C MET A 230 9.60 17.74 -5.94
N ILE A 231 8.86 16.64 -5.95
CA ILE A 231 7.56 16.54 -6.64
C ILE A 231 6.49 17.20 -5.78
N ILE A 232 6.51 16.93 -4.47
CA ILE A 232 5.66 17.58 -3.47
C ILE A 232 6.57 18.01 -2.30
N PRO A 233 6.47 19.25 -1.81
CA PRO A 233 7.32 19.73 -0.71
C PRO A 233 7.31 18.82 0.51
N LEU A 234 8.49 18.51 1.04
CA LEU A 234 8.63 17.68 2.24
C LEU A 234 8.22 18.47 3.47
N ARG A 235 7.38 17.87 4.32
CA ARG A 235 6.93 18.44 5.59
C ARG A 235 7.86 18.00 6.72
N VAL A 236 8.33 18.96 7.51
CA VAL A 236 9.09 18.70 8.74
C VAL A 236 8.20 17.97 9.75
N GLY A 237 8.76 16.97 10.43
CA GLY A 237 8.07 16.11 11.40
C GLY A 237 7.28 14.95 10.79
N ALA A 238 6.99 14.98 9.48
CA ALA A 238 6.26 13.90 8.83
C ALA A 238 7.07 12.59 8.84
N ALA A 239 6.39 11.48 9.06
CA ALA A 239 7.00 10.17 8.93
C ALA A 239 7.43 9.92 7.49
N SER A 240 8.67 9.48 7.31
CA SER A 240 9.35 9.43 6.02
C SER A 240 10.05 8.09 5.86
N VAL A 241 9.77 7.42 4.74
CA VAL A 241 10.68 6.41 4.21
C VAL A 241 11.71 7.13 3.37
N VAL A 242 12.99 6.93 3.69
CA VAL A 242 14.12 7.52 2.97
C VAL A 242 14.93 6.40 2.37
N VAL A 243 15.17 6.48 1.07
CA VAL A 243 16.10 5.60 0.35
C VAL A 243 17.31 6.42 -0.07
N PHE A 244 18.49 5.95 0.32
CA PHE A 244 19.77 6.54 -0.05
C PHE A 244 20.25 5.99 -1.40
N LYS A 245 21.19 6.71 -2.04
CA LYS A 245 21.75 6.33 -3.35
C LYS A 245 22.49 4.99 -3.35
N ASP A 246 23.00 4.56 -2.20
CA ASP A 246 23.57 3.22 -2.01
C ASP A 246 22.49 2.12 -1.87
N GLY A 247 21.22 2.50 -1.87
CA GLY A 247 20.06 1.64 -1.69
C GLY A 247 19.72 1.31 -0.24
N THR A 248 20.42 1.89 0.73
CA THR A 248 20.04 1.76 2.14
C THR A 248 18.69 2.46 2.37
N MET A 249 17.82 1.85 3.16
CA MET A 249 16.50 2.37 3.51
C MET A 249 16.44 2.69 5.00
N THR A 250 15.68 3.71 5.39
CA THR A 250 15.34 3.95 6.79
C THR A 250 13.97 4.60 6.93
N VAL A 251 13.43 4.60 8.16
CA VAL A 251 12.18 5.25 8.53
C VAL A 251 12.45 6.26 9.64
N GLY A 252 11.96 7.49 9.51
CA GLY A 252 12.08 8.49 10.57
C GLY A 252 11.22 9.74 10.35
N ALA A 253 11.20 10.63 11.33
CA ALA A 253 10.56 11.94 11.21
C ALA A 253 11.49 12.89 10.45
N TRP A 254 10.98 13.50 9.38
CA TRP A 254 11.77 14.41 8.56
C TRP A 254 12.21 15.65 9.34
N GLY A 255 13.44 16.10 9.15
CA GLY A 255 14.01 17.24 9.86
C GLY A 255 14.44 16.94 11.30
N GLN A 256 14.36 15.69 11.76
CA GLN A 256 14.75 15.28 13.11
C GLN A 256 15.85 14.22 13.07
N ASN A 257 16.68 14.16 14.12
CA ASN A 257 17.74 13.16 14.27
C ASN A 257 18.67 13.04 13.05
N GLY A 258 18.98 14.17 12.41
CA GLY A 258 19.84 14.23 11.21
C GLY A 258 19.16 13.82 9.90
N LEU A 259 17.89 13.39 9.91
CA LEU A 259 17.15 13.01 8.70
C LEU A 259 16.68 14.25 7.95
N THR A 260 17.60 14.89 7.24
CA THR A 260 17.40 16.12 6.46
C THR A 260 17.88 15.91 5.02
N MET A 261 17.56 16.85 4.13
CA MET A 261 17.96 16.74 2.74
C MET A 261 19.49 16.68 2.61
N SER A 262 19.99 15.75 1.81
CA SER A 262 21.41 15.64 1.47
C SER A 262 21.60 15.07 0.06
N ASN A 263 22.81 15.21 -0.48
CA ASN A 263 23.16 14.65 -1.79
C ASN A 263 23.20 13.11 -1.81
N GLN A 264 23.08 12.43 -0.66
CA GLN A 264 23.05 10.97 -0.54
C GLN A 264 21.64 10.41 -0.66
N ILE A 265 20.60 11.25 -0.55
CA ILE A 265 19.21 10.81 -0.65
C ILE A 265 18.84 10.62 -2.12
N GLU A 266 18.29 9.44 -2.44
CA GLU A 266 17.72 9.13 -3.76
C GLU A 266 16.22 9.45 -3.78
N SER A 267 15.51 9.06 -2.72
CA SER A 267 14.08 9.35 -2.58
C SER A 267 13.62 9.53 -1.14
N VAL A 268 12.55 10.31 -0.98
CA VAL A 268 11.80 10.48 0.26
C VAL A 268 10.32 10.37 -0.05
N ARG A 269 9.62 9.46 0.62
CA ARG A 269 8.17 9.34 0.54
C ARG A 269 7.61 9.48 1.94
N GLN A 270 6.84 10.55 2.17
CA GLN A 270 6.26 10.81 3.49
C GLN A 270 4.83 10.32 3.62
N ASN A 271 4.47 9.74 4.77
CA ASN A 271 3.10 9.38 5.18
C ASN A 271 2.87 9.85 6.60
N LEU A 272 1.88 10.70 6.82
CA LEU A 272 1.33 11.03 8.14
C LEU A 272 2.46 11.33 9.14
N ASP A 273 2.31 10.91 10.39
CA ASP A 273 3.33 11.00 11.43
C ASP A 273 3.76 9.60 11.90
N LEU A 274 4.90 9.51 12.62
CA LEU A 274 5.37 8.23 13.14
C LEU A 274 4.35 7.61 14.09
N ILE A 275 4.27 6.27 14.09
CA ILE A 275 3.46 5.48 15.03
C ILE A 275 4.34 4.80 16.09
N VAL A 276 5.63 4.63 15.82
CA VAL A 276 6.62 4.16 16.79
C VAL A 276 7.77 5.15 16.83
N GLN A 277 8.19 5.51 18.03
CA GLN A 277 9.36 6.35 18.28
C GLN A 277 10.08 5.86 19.54
N ASN A 278 11.41 5.80 19.49
CA ASN A 278 12.26 5.32 20.59
C ASN A 278 11.86 3.93 21.10
N GLY A 279 11.42 3.04 20.19
CA GLY A 279 11.02 1.67 20.54
C GLY A 279 9.69 1.55 21.28
N LYS A 280 8.86 2.60 21.26
CA LYS A 280 7.55 2.62 21.90
C LYS A 280 6.48 3.15 20.94
N PRO A 281 5.23 2.68 21.04
CA PRO A 281 4.11 3.34 20.37
C PRO A 281 4.04 4.81 20.81
N VAL A 282 3.77 5.71 19.88
CA VAL A 282 3.63 7.14 20.21
C VAL A 282 2.33 7.39 20.99
N PRO A 283 2.26 8.44 21.82
CA PRO A 283 1.03 8.76 22.55
C PRO A 283 -0.15 9.08 21.61
N GLY A 284 -1.36 8.68 22.01
CA GLY A 284 -2.61 9.04 21.33
C GLY A 284 -3.09 8.06 20.26
N LEU A 285 -2.39 6.95 20.02
CA LEU A 285 -2.82 5.93 19.06
C LEU A 285 -4.12 5.22 19.46
N ASP A 286 -4.42 5.13 20.77
CA ASP A 286 -5.65 4.53 21.29
C ASP A 286 -6.84 5.51 21.34
N ALA A 287 -6.63 6.76 20.94
CA ALA A 287 -7.68 7.78 21.01
C ALA A 287 -8.77 7.51 19.96
N ALA A 288 -10.04 7.74 20.34
CA ALA A 288 -11.20 7.52 19.50
C ALA A 288 -11.17 8.26 18.13
N ASN A 289 -10.39 9.34 18.05
CA ASN A 289 -10.24 10.21 16.88
C ASN A 289 -8.76 10.34 16.47
N ALA A 290 -8.11 9.23 16.16
CA ALA A 290 -6.74 9.19 15.67
C ALA A 290 -6.60 9.69 14.20
N LEU A 291 -7.29 10.79 13.84
CA LEU A 291 -7.31 11.42 12.50
C LEU A 291 -5.91 11.76 11.98
N LYS A 292 -4.99 11.97 12.91
CA LYS A 292 -3.56 12.18 12.65
C LYS A 292 -2.92 11.03 11.86
N TRP A 293 -3.47 9.82 11.97
CA TRP A 293 -3.03 8.62 11.25
C TRP A 293 -4.15 8.05 10.35
N GLY A 294 -4.85 8.94 9.65
CA GLY A 294 -5.85 8.59 8.64
C GLY A 294 -7.29 8.92 9.06
N ALA A 295 -8.07 9.39 8.08
CA ALA A 295 -9.48 9.76 8.25
C ALA A 295 -10.43 8.55 8.29
N THR A 296 -9.93 7.33 8.13
CA THR A 296 -10.73 6.10 8.22
C THR A 296 -11.29 5.97 9.62
N LEU A 297 -12.51 6.47 9.78
CA LEU A 297 -13.40 6.19 10.90
C LEU A 297 -12.78 6.51 12.29
N GLY A 298 -11.87 7.47 12.38
CA GLY A 298 -11.20 7.83 13.64
C GLY A 298 -10.04 6.91 14.06
N GLY A 299 -9.52 6.05 13.17
CA GLY A 299 -8.30 5.26 13.40
C GLY A 299 -8.43 4.07 14.37
N THR A 300 -9.58 3.91 15.01
CA THR A 300 -9.89 2.84 15.98
C THR A 300 -10.49 1.58 15.37
N PHE A 301 -10.88 1.60 14.10
CA PHE A 301 -11.45 0.42 13.44
C PHE A 301 -10.37 -0.56 13.00
N ASN A 302 -10.67 -1.82 13.21
CA ASN A 302 -9.85 -2.97 12.86
C ASN A 302 -10.02 -3.25 11.36
N VAL A 303 -9.11 -2.68 10.56
CA VAL A 303 -9.12 -2.76 9.10
C VAL A 303 -7.86 -3.49 8.61
N TRP A 304 -7.76 -3.69 7.30
CA TRP A 304 -6.47 -4.05 6.71
C TRP A 304 -5.52 -2.86 6.82
N ARG A 305 -4.41 -3.01 7.55
CA ARG A 305 -3.36 -1.99 7.66
C ARG A 305 -2.01 -2.57 7.29
N SER A 306 -1.10 -1.68 6.89
CA SER A 306 0.30 -2.00 6.74
C SER A 306 1.20 -0.92 7.35
N GLY A 307 2.41 -1.29 7.71
CA GLY A 307 3.39 -0.37 8.30
C GLY A 307 4.82 -0.79 8.01
N LEU A 308 5.71 0.20 8.06
CA LEU A 308 7.14 0.02 7.85
C LEU A 308 7.91 0.55 9.06
N GLY A 309 8.82 -0.26 9.58
CA GLY A 309 9.68 0.08 10.70
C GLY A 309 11.14 -0.16 10.41
N VAL A 310 11.98 0.37 11.29
CA VAL A 310 13.42 0.10 11.32
C VAL A 310 13.84 -0.28 12.74
N THR A 311 14.66 -1.31 12.88
CA THR A 311 15.24 -1.76 14.15
C THR A 311 16.47 -0.94 14.53
N LYS A 312 17.02 -1.15 15.73
CA LYS A 312 18.21 -0.43 16.21
C LYS A 312 19.46 -0.73 15.36
N ASP A 313 19.59 -1.96 14.89
CA ASP A 313 20.68 -2.45 14.02
C ASP A 313 20.42 -2.20 12.54
N GLY A 314 19.28 -1.60 12.19
CA GLY A 314 18.99 -1.10 10.85
C GLY A 314 18.11 -1.99 9.97
N ALA A 315 17.75 -3.19 10.43
CA ALA A 315 16.83 -4.06 9.70
C ALA A 315 15.51 -3.35 9.39
N ILE A 316 14.94 -3.63 8.23
CA ILE A 316 13.64 -3.10 7.82
C ILE A 316 12.56 -4.11 8.17
N LEU A 317 11.50 -3.62 8.79
CA LEU A 317 10.33 -4.40 9.18
C LEU A 317 9.13 -3.95 8.36
N TYR A 318 8.45 -4.89 7.72
CA TYR A 318 7.10 -4.68 7.19
C TYR A 318 6.10 -5.45 8.04
N VAL A 319 4.96 -4.84 8.36
CA VAL A 319 3.81 -5.52 8.97
C VAL A 319 2.61 -5.27 8.09
N GLY A 320 1.81 -6.31 7.82
CA GLY A 320 0.58 -6.17 7.05
C GLY A 320 -0.43 -7.26 7.36
N GLY A 321 -1.70 -6.91 7.45
CA GLY A 321 -2.77 -7.87 7.65
C GLY A 321 -4.12 -7.27 8.05
N PRO A 322 -5.13 -8.12 8.21
CA PRO A 322 -6.48 -7.73 8.61
C PRO A 322 -6.57 -7.38 10.09
N SER A 323 -7.69 -6.75 10.46
CA SER A 323 -8.12 -6.57 11.84
C SER A 323 -7.12 -5.84 12.73
N LEU A 324 -6.44 -4.84 12.17
CA LEU A 324 -5.49 -3.97 12.86
C LEU A 324 -6.10 -2.60 13.12
N SER A 325 -6.11 -2.17 14.37
CA SER A 325 -6.10 -0.74 14.70
C SER A 325 -4.71 -0.15 14.46
N ILE A 326 -4.59 1.18 14.48
CA ILE A 326 -3.27 1.83 14.40
C ILE A 326 -2.38 1.49 15.61
N ALA A 327 -2.99 1.31 16.78
CA ALA A 327 -2.31 0.90 18.00
C ALA A 327 -1.81 -0.55 17.92
N ASP A 328 -2.63 -1.47 17.39
CA ASP A 328 -2.22 -2.87 17.16
C ASP A 328 -1.03 -2.93 16.21
N LEU A 329 -1.08 -2.18 15.11
CA LEU A 329 0.03 -2.10 14.14
C LEU A 329 1.33 -1.64 14.81
N ALA A 330 1.27 -0.56 15.60
CA ALA A 330 2.43 -0.05 16.33
C ALA A 330 2.96 -1.07 17.37
N ASN A 331 2.06 -1.76 18.09
CA ASN A 331 2.41 -2.79 19.05
C ASN A 331 3.11 -3.99 18.40
N VAL A 332 2.62 -4.46 17.24
CA VAL A 332 3.29 -5.53 16.48
C VAL A 332 4.67 -5.09 16.01
N LEU A 333 4.81 -3.88 15.47
CA LEU A 333 6.10 -3.33 15.02
C LEU A 333 7.12 -3.23 16.17
N VAL A 334 6.69 -2.77 17.34
CA VAL A 334 7.55 -2.71 18.54
C VAL A 334 7.97 -4.11 19.00
N ARG A 335 7.04 -5.07 19.01
CA ARG A 335 7.33 -6.48 19.36
C ARG A 335 8.29 -7.15 18.37
N ALA A 336 8.25 -6.74 17.11
CA ALA A 336 9.21 -7.16 16.09
C ALA A 336 10.57 -6.43 16.18
N GLY A 337 10.71 -5.44 17.07
CA GLY A 337 11.97 -4.74 17.37
C GLY A 337 12.11 -3.35 16.74
N ALA A 338 11.04 -2.78 16.15
CA ALA A 338 11.10 -1.46 15.55
C ALA A 338 11.40 -0.37 16.61
N VAL A 339 12.40 0.48 16.34
CA VAL A 339 12.68 1.68 17.14
C VAL A 339 12.00 2.93 16.57
N ARG A 340 11.71 2.92 15.27
CA ARG A 340 10.93 3.94 14.55
C ARG A 340 10.06 3.23 13.53
N ALA A 341 8.82 3.67 13.38
CA ALA A 341 7.92 3.11 12.38
C ALA A 341 6.81 4.07 11.97
N MET A 342 6.26 3.82 10.78
CA MET A 342 5.18 4.59 10.18
C MET A 342 4.14 3.66 9.57
N GLU A 343 2.89 4.14 9.51
CA GLU A 343 1.85 3.49 8.73
C GLU A 343 2.07 3.71 7.23
N LEU A 344 1.74 2.70 6.44
CA LEU A 344 1.71 2.71 4.98
C LEU A 344 0.24 2.76 4.49
N ASP A 345 -0.03 2.36 3.26
CA ASP A 345 -1.42 2.34 2.80
C ASP A 345 -2.24 1.25 3.50
N ILE A 346 -3.55 1.46 3.55
CA ILE A 346 -4.52 0.61 4.22
C ILE A 346 -5.59 0.13 3.24
N ASN A 347 -6.52 -0.67 3.74
CA ASN A 347 -7.55 -1.38 2.97
C ASN A 347 -7.00 -2.59 2.21
N THR A 348 -7.89 -3.56 2.02
CA THR A 348 -7.57 -4.92 1.57
C THR A 348 -6.83 -4.96 0.24
N ASP A 349 -7.13 -4.03 -0.66
CA ASP A 349 -6.54 -3.97 -2.00
C ASP A 349 -5.13 -3.34 -2.02
N TRP A 350 -4.78 -2.55 -1.01
CA TRP A 350 -3.58 -1.72 -1.00
C TRP A 350 -2.50 -2.16 -0.01
N VAL A 351 -2.86 -2.99 0.96
CA VAL A 351 -1.91 -3.72 1.80
C VAL A 351 -1.29 -4.87 0.99
N GLN A 352 -0.01 -4.74 0.62
CA GLN A 352 0.65 -5.64 -0.32
C GLN A 352 2.11 -5.90 0.07
N TYR A 353 2.49 -7.17 0.08
CA TYR A 353 3.86 -7.63 0.24
C TYR A 353 4.02 -8.97 -0.46
N THR A 354 4.98 -9.05 -1.36
CA THR A 354 5.28 -10.24 -2.15
C THR A 354 6.77 -10.49 -2.10
N THR A 355 7.17 -11.73 -1.79
CA THR A 355 8.54 -12.20 -1.99
C THR A 355 8.64 -12.98 -3.29
N TYR A 356 9.79 -12.92 -3.95
CA TYR A 356 10.07 -13.61 -5.19
C TYR A 356 11.22 -14.59 -5.01
N THR A 357 11.07 -15.76 -5.62
CA THR A 357 12.10 -16.81 -5.66
C THR A 357 12.61 -17.01 -7.09
N GLY A 358 13.68 -17.78 -7.27
CA GLY A 358 14.21 -18.12 -8.59
C GLY A 358 15.73 -17.97 -8.65
N LYS A 359 16.33 -18.45 -9.74
CA LYS A 359 17.78 -18.43 -9.94
C LYS A 359 18.33 -16.99 -9.93
N ILE A 360 19.37 -16.73 -9.15
CA ILE A 360 20.06 -15.43 -9.11
C ILE A 360 20.56 -15.09 -10.52
N GLY A 361 20.34 -13.83 -10.94
CA GLY A 361 20.71 -13.35 -12.27
C GLY A 361 19.71 -13.71 -13.38
N ALA A 362 18.77 -14.62 -13.13
CA ALA A 362 17.66 -14.86 -14.03
C ALA A 362 16.50 -13.90 -13.70
N PRO A 363 15.82 -13.34 -14.72
CA PRO A 363 14.64 -12.51 -14.50
C PRO A 363 13.53 -13.33 -13.84
N VAL A 364 12.74 -12.68 -13.00
CA VAL A 364 11.49 -13.22 -12.43
C VAL A 364 10.29 -12.41 -12.87
N ASN A 365 9.11 -13.03 -12.74
CA ASN A 365 7.81 -12.41 -12.96
C ASN A 365 6.83 -12.82 -11.84
N GLY A 366 5.54 -12.51 -12.01
CA GLY A 366 4.50 -12.85 -11.04
C GLY A 366 4.39 -14.33 -10.66
N ALA A 367 4.71 -15.26 -11.56
CA ALA A 367 4.65 -16.70 -11.28
C ALA A 367 5.71 -17.15 -10.25
N ASN A 368 6.72 -16.32 -10.00
CA ASN A 368 7.76 -16.59 -9.01
C ASN A 368 7.45 -16.00 -7.62
N GLY A 369 6.32 -15.31 -7.49
CA GLY A 369 5.98 -14.53 -6.31
C GLY A 369 5.02 -15.24 -5.36
N THR A 370 5.21 -14.99 -4.06
CA THR A 370 4.34 -15.44 -2.97
C THR A 370 3.97 -14.23 -2.12
N ASN A 371 2.66 -13.99 -1.92
CA ASN A 371 2.22 -12.95 -1.00
C ASN A 371 2.50 -13.37 0.45
N LEU A 372 2.83 -12.41 1.32
CA LEU A 372 3.11 -12.64 2.74
C LEU A 372 1.98 -13.45 3.41
N LEU A 373 0.75 -13.03 3.19
CA LEU A 373 -0.46 -13.75 3.62
C LEU A 373 -1.08 -14.48 2.42
N SER A 374 -0.43 -15.57 1.99
CA SER A 374 -0.80 -16.40 0.83
C SER A 374 -1.96 -17.37 1.06
N GLY A 375 -2.74 -17.17 2.13
CA GLY A 375 -3.78 -18.10 2.61
C GLY A 375 -4.82 -18.54 1.58
N VAL A 376 -5.75 -19.40 2.02
CA VAL A 376 -6.81 -19.95 1.16
C VAL A 376 -7.61 -18.82 0.48
N ASN A 377 -7.87 -18.97 -0.82
CA ASN A 377 -8.64 -18.01 -1.60
C ASN A 377 -9.96 -17.63 -0.90
N GLY A 378 -10.18 -16.32 -0.69
CA GLY A 378 -11.37 -15.78 -0.04
C GLY A 378 -11.33 -15.82 1.49
N SER A 379 -10.22 -16.25 2.11
CA SER A 379 -10.04 -16.16 3.56
C SER A 379 -9.88 -14.71 4.01
N ALA A 380 -10.44 -14.38 5.18
CA ALA A 380 -10.26 -13.08 5.82
C ALA A 380 -8.79 -12.78 6.16
N ASN A 381 -7.92 -13.80 6.16
CA ASN A 381 -6.48 -13.71 6.37
C ASN A 381 -5.67 -13.75 5.07
N GLN A 382 -6.28 -13.56 3.90
CA GLN A 382 -5.57 -13.59 2.62
C GLN A 382 -5.31 -12.18 2.09
N MET A 383 -4.05 -11.88 1.78
CA MET A 383 -3.68 -10.63 1.11
C MET A 383 -4.08 -10.70 -0.37
N ILE A 384 -5.01 -9.83 -0.78
CA ILE A 384 -5.70 -9.96 -2.06
C ILE A 384 -4.82 -9.46 -3.21
N GLY A 385 -4.82 -10.24 -4.29
CA GLY A 385 -4.40 -9.90 -5.65
C GLY A 385 -3.06 -10.51 -6.06
N ASN A 386 -2.83 -10.54 -7.37
CA ASN A 386 -1.77 -11.34 -7.97
C ASN A 386 -0.36 -10.78 -7.65
N PRO A 387 0.61 -11.63 -7.25
CA PRO A 387 2.04 -11.30 -7.14
C PRO A 387 2.64 -10.60 -8.38
N GLY A 388 2.05 -10.81 -9.55
CA GLY A 388 2.44 -10.20 -10.83
C GLY A 388 2.04 -8.75 -11.02
N ARG A 389 1.26 -8.13 -10.12
CA ARG A 389 0.78 -6.75 -10.29
C ARG A 389 1.91 -5.74 -10.50
N PHE A 390 3.04 -5.91 -9.83
CA PHE A 390 4.19 -5.00 -9.95
C PHE A 390 4.89 -5.12 -11.31
N PHE A 391 4.62 -6.18 -12.07
CA PHE A 391 5.08 -6.41 -13.44
C PHE A 391 4.04 -6.00 -14.49
N ALA A 392 2.92 -5.41 -14.06
CA ALA A 392 1.85 -5.01 -14.95
C ALA A 392 1.94 -3.52 -15.30
N ASN A 393 1.62 -3.19 -16.55
CA ASN A 393 1.60 -1.81 -17.05
C ASN A 393 0.44 -0.97 -16.49
N TRP A 394 -0.61 -1.61 -15.96
CA TRP A 394 -1.75 -0.95 -15.33
C TRP A 394 -1.50 -0.60 -13.86
N TRP A 395 -0.37 -0.98 -13.27
CA TRP A 395 -0.07 -0.62 -11.89
C TRP A 395 0.36 0.85 -11.79
N VAL A 396 -0.51 1.71 -11.30
CA VAL A 396 -0.32 3.18 -11.31
C VAL A 396 0.14 3.77 -9.97
N ARG A 397 0.23 2.96 -8.93
CA ARG A 397 0.62 3.37 -7.57
C ARG A 397 2.12 3.15 -7.35
N ASP A 398 2.69 3.92 -6.43
CA ASP A 398 4.06 3.71 -6.00
C ASP A 398 4.21 2.49 -5.09
N PHE A 399 5.41 1.94 -5.08
CA PHE A 399 5.76 0.76 -4.29
C PHE A 399 7.28 0.72 -4.09
N TYR A 400 7.73 -0.12 -3.15
CA TYR A 400 9.13 -0.40 -2.95
C TYR A 400 9.50 -1.77 -3.47
N THR A 401 10.72 -1.89 -3.96
CA THR A 401 11.36 -3.18 -4.20
C THR A 401 12.57 -3.35 -3.31
N MET A 402 12.82 -4.58 -2.86
CA MET A 402 14.07 -5.01 -2.24
C MET A 402 14.76 -5.99 -3.17
N SER A 403 16.00 -5.66 -3.55
CA SER A 403 16.83 -6.49 -4.44
C SER A 403 18.15 -6.86 -3.78
N LEU A 404 18.71 -8.01 -4.11
CA LEU A 404 20.07 -8.38 -3.66
C LEU A 404 21.07 -7.31 -4.09
N ARG A 405 21.94 -6.90 -3.17
CA ARG A 405 23.09 -6.06 -3.52
C ARG A 405 23.98 -6.79 -4.52
N PRO A 406 24.67 -6.07 -5.43
CA PRO A 406 25.52 -6.70 -6.43
C PRO A 406 26.58 -7.65 -5.85
N SER A 407 27.13 -7.33 -4.68
CA SER A 407 28.09 -8.16 -3.95
C SER A 407 27.52 -9.52 -3.54
N GLN A 408 26.20 -9.62 -3.36
CA GLN A 408 25.52 -10.84 -2.90
C GLN A 408 25.11 -11.77 -4.05
N MET A 409 25.30 -11.34 -5.30
CA MET A 409 24.94 -12.12 -6.49
C MET A 409 26.06 -13.05 -6.98
N LYS A 410 27.28 -12.90 -6.48
CA LYS A 410 28.44 -13.71 -6.86
C LYS A 410 28.88 -14.58 -5.69
N SER A 411 29.13 -15.86 -5.93
CA SER A 411 29.72 -16.72 -4.90
C SER A 411 31.22 -16.41 -4.75
N ALA A 412 31.73 -16.38 -3.52
CA ALA A 412 33.13 -16.08 -3.23
C ALA A 412 34.11 -17.05 -3.92
N THR A 413 33.66 -18.27 -4.23
CA THR A 413 34.45 -19.32 -4.89
C THR A 413 34.77 -18.96 -6.36
N ALA A 414 33.92 -18.19 -7.04
CA ALA A 414 34.16 -17.80 -8.43
C ALA A 414 35.26 -16.73 -8.58
N SER A 415 35.58 -15.98 -7.52
CA SER A 415 36.61 -14.94 -7.54
C SER A 415 38.05 -15.50 -7.47
N LYS A 416 38.24 -16.73 -6.98
CA LYS A 416 39.58 -17.35 -6.89
C LYS A 416 40.03 -18.00 -8.20
N SER A 417 39.09 -18.34 -9.10
CA SER A 417 39.43 -18.98 -10.38
C SER A 417 40.03 -18.02 -11.41
N SER A 418 39.81 -16.71 -11.30
CA SER A 418 40.38 -15.73 -12.25
C SER A 418 41.77 -15.23 -11.86
N ALA A 419 42.24 -15.50 -10.63
CA ALA A 419 43.56 -15.09 -10.16
C ALA A 419 44.64 -16.16 -10.38
N ALA A 420 44.25 -17.40 -10.69
CA ALA A 420 45.18 -18.53 -10.86
C ALA A 420 45.66 -18.74 -12.31
N THR A 421 45.15 -17.97 -13.28
CA THR A 421 45.49 -18.14 -14.71
C THR A 421 46.56 -17.15 -15.21
N SER A 422 47.09 -16.27 -14.35
CA SER A 422 48.07 -15.23 -14.75
C SER A 422 49.50 -15.49 -14.28
N SER A 423 49.86 -16.70 -13.82
CA SER A 423 51.22 -16.99 -13.32
C SER A 423 51.86 -18.25 -13.88
N THR A 424 51.70 -18.52 -15.19
CA THR A 424 52.48 -19.57 -15.86
C THR A 424 52.67 -19.29 -17.36
N SER A 425 53.52 -18.33 -17.70
CA SER A 425 54.27 -18.34 -18.97
C SER A 425 55.44 -17.35 -18.94
N ALA A 426 56.61 -17.80 -18.47
CA ALA A 426 57.91 -17.28 -18.89
C ALA A 426 58.95 -18.34 -18.52
N GLY A 427 59.15 -19.27 -19.47
CA GLY A 427 60.35 -20.09 -19.58
C GLY A 427 61.24 -19.51 -20.67
#